data_AF-A0A1G6WCH5-F1
#
_entry.id   AF-A0A1G6WCH5-F1
#
_cell.length_a   1.000
_cell.length_b   1.000
_cell.length_c   1.000
_cell.angle_alpha   90.00
_cell.angle_beta   90.00
_cell.angle_gamma   90.00
#
_symmetry.space_group_name_H-M   'P 1'
#
loop_
_entity.id
_entity.type
_entity.pdbx_description
1 polymer ?
#
loop_
_entity_poly.entity_id
_entity_poly.type
_entity_poly.pdbx_seq_one_letter_code
_entity_poly.pdbx_strand_id
1 'polypeptide(L)'
;MRRSLAAIGLAAAAAWAVREVPAAVGGKARGDRAERISRSPQFHDGAFRNRAKARPVPPGAMRDILREMLFGGVARKPSAPVPLVPPGPPADRAEGLRITWHGHATTLVEIDGARVLFDPVWSKRVSPSRRIGPRRLHKPPVPLADLPRVDAVVISHDHYDHLDMATIRALADAQETVFVVPLGVGAHLERWKVPGARIVELDWSQETEVAGVRLVATPAQHFSGRTLTRDDTLWASWVVAGPTRKVFYTGDSGYFDGYARIGAEHGPFDAALVQIGAYSDAWPDIHMTPEEGVAAHIDVRGGLLIPVHWATFTLAVHSWTDPVDRVWAEAKAREVPLAVPRPGECVDVDNPPPVDPWWQTLA
;
A
#
# COMPACT_ATOMS: atom_id res chain seq x y z
N MET A 1 34.49 30.19 -14.68
CA MET A 1 33.12 29.72 -15.04
C MET A 1 32.73 28.38 -14.40
N ARG A 2 33.54 27.31 -14.44
CA ARG A 2 33.16 25.98 -13.87
C ARG A 2 32.90 25.94 -12.35
N ARG A 3 33.66 26.69 -11.54
CA ARG A 3 33.49 26.73 -10.07
C ARG A 3 32.21 27.46 -9.63
N SER A 4 31.83 28.52 -10.33
CA SER A 4 30.60 29.28 -10.07
C SER A 4 29.34 28.49 -10.44
N LEU A 5 29.37 27.71 -11.54
CA LEU A 5 28.28 26.81 -11.91
C LEU A 5 28.09 25.66 -10.91
N ALA A 6 29.19 25.11 -10.37
CA ALA A 6 29.12 24.08 -9.33
C ALA A 6 28.53 24.61 -8.01
N ALA A 7 28.89 25.83 -7.61
CA ALA A 7 28.35 26.48 -6.40
C ALA A 7 26.86 26.83 -6.54
N ILE A 8 26.43 27.33 -7.71
CA ILE A 8 25.01 27.58 -8.01
C ILE A 8 24.22 26.27 -8.03
N GLY A 9 24.78 25.19 -8.60
CA GLY A 9 24.15 23.86 -8.58
C GLY A 9 23.99 23.28 -7.18
N LEU A 10 24.98 23.48 -6.30
CA LEU A 10 24.93 23.07 -4.89
C LEU A 10 23.91 23.88 -4.08
N ALA A 11 23.84 25.20 -4.28
CA ALA A 11 22.86 26.06 -3.62
C ALA A 11 21.42 25.75 -4.07
N ALA A 12 21.19 25.53 -5.37
CA ALA A 12 19.89 25.13 -5.90
C ALA A 12 19.46 23.74 -5.39
N ALA A 13 20.40 22.79 -5.35
CA ALA A 13 20.19 21.45 -4.80
C ALA A 13 19.85 21.47 -3.29
N ALA A 14 20.51 22.35 -2.52
CA ALA A 14 20.25 22.52 -1.10
C ALA A 14 18.90 23.23 -0.85
N ALA A 15 18.61 24.32 -1.56
CA ALA A 15 17.33 25.03 -1.47
C ALA A 15 16.14 24.14 -1.86
N TRP A 16 16.32 23.29 -2.88
CA TRP A 16 15.29 22.32 -3.28
C TRP A 16 15.09 21.23 -2.22
N ALA A 17 16.16 20.69 -1.63
CA ALA A 17 16.07 19.70 -0.55
C ALA A 17 15.41 20.28 0.71
N VAL A 18 15.67 21.55 1.03
CA VAL A 18 15.05 22.29 2.15
C VAL A 18 13.54 22.48 1.95
N ARG A 19 13.04 22.50 0.71
CA ARG A 19 11.61 22.67 0.41
C ARG A 19 10.85 21.35 0.30
N GLU A 20 11.41 20.36 -0.39
CA GLU A 20 10.71 19.12 -0.72
C GLU A 20 10.58 18.16 0.47
N VAL A 21 11.60 18.09 1.34
CA VAL A 21 11.57 17.20 2.52
C VAL A 21 10.45 17.62 3.49
N PRO A 22 10.33 18.90 3.90
CA PRO A 22 9.20 19.32 4.73
C PRO A 22 7.84 19.24 4.04
N ALA A 23 7.80 19.29 2.70
CA ALA A 23 6.56 19.07 1.96
C ALA A 23 6.14 17.60 2.03
N ALA A 24 7.07 16.67 1.79
CA ALA A 24 6.83 15.22 1.77
C ALA A 24 6.43 14.66 3.14
N VAL A 25 6.84 15.30 4.24
CA VAL A 25 6.38 14.96 5.59
C VAL A 25 4.85 15.07 5.73
N GLY A 26 4.21 15.96 4.97
CA GLY A 26 2.75 16.13 5.04
C GLY A 26 2.30 17.17 6.07
N GLY A 27 0.98 17.30 6.20
CA GLY A 27 0.30 18.24 7.10
C GLY A 27 -0.10 17.62 8.43
N LYS A 28 -0.62 18.45 9.35
CA LYS A 28 -1.21 18.02 10.62
C LYS A 28 -2.68 18.39 10.64
N ALA A 29 -3.51 17.56 11.27
CA ALA A 29 -4.92 17.85 11.46
C ALA A 29 -5.13 19.14 12.25
N ARG A 30 -6.14 19.93 11.84
CA ARG A 30 -6.55 21.20 12.45
C ARG A 30 -8.07 21.38 12.25
N GLY A 31 -8.68 22.28 13.01
CA GLY A 31 -10.10 22.62 12.88
C GLY A 31 -11.00 21.38 12.97
N ASP A 32 -12.00 21.32 12.08
CA ASP A 32 -13.00 20.26 12.03
C ASP A 32 -12.39 18.85 11.96
N ARG A 33 -11.27 18.67 11.26
CA ARG A 33 -10.57 17.38 11.19
C ARG A 33 -10.01 16.96 12.56
N ALA A 34 -9.36 17.89 13.28
CA ALA A 34 -8.83 17.59 14.61
C ALA A 34 -9.96 17.26 15.59
N GLU A 35 -11.10 17.95 15.44
CA GLU A 35 -12.30 17.66 16.23
C GLU A 35 -12.88 16.27 15.91
N ARG A 36 -12.97 15.90 14.63
CA ARG A 36 -13.35 14.54 14.20
C ARG A 36 -12.41 13.47 14.76
N ILE A 37 -11.10 13.69 14.71
CA ILE A 37 -10.11 12.78 15.31
C ILE A 37 -10.37 12.61 16.80
N SER A 38 -10.56 13.71 17.54
CA SER A 38 -10.81 13.66 18.99
C SER A 38 -12.10 12.91 19.39
N ARG A 39 -13.05 12.79 18.47
CA ARG A 39 -14.31 12.03 18.64
C ARG A 39 -14.22 10.59 18.14
N SER A 40 -13.14 10.20 17.47
CA SER A 40 -12.98 8.83 16.98
C SER A 40 -12.93 7.87 18.16
N PRO A 41 -13.68 6.75 18.14
CA PRO A 41 -13.55 5.70 19.15
C PRO A 41 -12.15 5.08 19.19
N GLN A 42 -11.37 5.23 18.10
CA GLN A 42 -10.05 4.64 17.96
C GLN A 42 -8.93 5.58 18.44
N PHE A 43 -9.26 6.83 18.79
CA PHE A 43 -8.30 7.84 19.21
C PHE A 43 -8.39 8.08 20.72
N HIS A 44 -7.34 7.68 21.46
CA HIS A 44 -7.26 7.94 22.89
C HIS A 44 -5.80 8.11 23.35
N ASP A 45 -5.62 8.88 24.42
CA ASP A 45 -4.30 9.24 24.95
C ASP A 45 -3.39 9.92 23.91
N GLY A 46 -3.99 10.71 23.02
CA GLY A 46 -3.30 11.49 21.99
C GLY A 46 -2.82 10.70 20.76
N ALA A 47 -3.27 9.45 20.59
CA ALA A 47 -2.90 8.61 19.46
C ALA A 47 -4.04 7.67 19.03
N PHE A 48 -4.05 7.27 17.76
CA PHE A 48 -4.85 6.14 17.28
C PHE A 48 -4.30 4.82 17.82
N ARG A 49 -5.18 3.83 18.04
CA ARG A 49 -4.81 2.55 18.65
C ARG A 49 -5.40 1.35 17.92
N ASN A 50 -4.63 0.26 17.88
CA ASN A 50 -5.12 -1.04 17.43
C ASN A 50 -6.16 -1.60 18.41
N ARG A 51 -7.13 -2.35 17.89
CA ARG A 51 -8.09 -3.11 18.73
C ARG A 51 -7.39 -4.23 19.49
N ALA A 52 -6.57 -4.99 18.78
CA ALA A 52 -5.75 -6.02 19.37
C ALA A 52 -4.46 -5.41 19.94
N LYS A 53 -4.00 -5.96 21.07
CA LYS A 53 -2.79 -5.49 21.74
C LYS A 53 -1.57 -5.94 20.94
N ALA A 54 -0.81 -4.99 20.42
CA ALA A 54 0.50 -5.28 19.84
C ALA A 54 1.47 -5.74 20.95
N ARG A 55 2.27 -6.76 20.66
CA ARG A 55 3.40 -7.17 21.50
C ARG A 55 4.44 -6.05 21.47
N PRO A 56 5.10 -5.79 22.61
CA PRO A 56 6.18 -4.82 22.65
C PRO A 56 7.33 -5.29 21.74
N VAL A 57 7.94 -4.34 21.03
CA VAL A 57 9.16 -4.60 20.24
C VAL A 57 10.25 -5.13 21.18
N PRO A 58 10.90 -6.27 20.86
CA PRO A 58 11.95 -6.83 21.71
C PRO A 58 13.09 -5.83 21.96
N PRO A 59 13.64 -5.77 23.19
CA PRO A 59 14.83 -4.96 23.46
C PRO A 59 15.99 -5.35 22.54
N GLY A 60 16.57 -4.37 21.84
CA GLY A 60 17.69 -4.61 20.92
C GLY A 60 17.30 -4.96 19.49
N ALA A 61 16.01 -5.16 19.18
CA ALA A 61 15.54 -5.53 17.84
C ALA A 61 16.08 -4.62 16.74
N MET A 62 16.04 -3.29 16.93
CA MET A 62 16.55 -2.32 15.95
C MET A 62 18.07 -2.48 15.69
N ARG A 63 18.85 -2.79 16.73
CA ARG A 63 20.29 -3.04 16.60
C ARG A 63 20.54 -4.33 15.82
N ASP A 64 19.74 -5.36 16.09
CA ASP A 64 19.89 -6.66 15.46
C ASP A 64 19.47 -6.61 13.99
N ILE A 65 18.41 -5.86 13.65
CA ILE A 65 18.04 -5.52 12.27
C ILE A 65 19.17 -4.77 11.57
N LEU A 66 19.72 -3.73 12.19
CA LEU A 66 20.81 -2.96 11.59
C LEU A 66 22.05 -3.84 11.34
N ARG A 67 22.38 -4.73 12.28
CA ARG A 67 23.44 -5.72 12.12
C ARG A 67 23.14 -6.64 10.96
N GLU A 68 21.93 -7.18 10.87
CA GLU A 68 21.51 -8.07 9.79
C GLU A 68 21.52 -7.36 8.43
N MET A 69 21.10 -6.10 8.36
CA MET A 69 21.17 -5.30 7.14
C MET A 69 22.61 -5.04 6.67
N LEU A 70 23.55 -4.86 7.60
CA LEU A 70 24.97 -4.55 7.30
C LEU A 70 25.83 -5.79 7.05
N PHE A 71 25.58 -6.87 7.79
CA PHE A 71 26.45 -8.06 7.85
C PHE A 71 25.74 -9.36 7.48
N GLY A 72 24.42 -9.34 7.32
CA GLY A 72 23.64 -10.52 6.91
C GLY A 72 23.92 -10.89 5.46
N GLY A 73 24.09 -12.19 5.20
CA GLY A 73 24.39 -12.76 3.88
C GLY A 73 23.18 -13.04 3.00
N VAL A 74 21.99 -12.61 3.42
CA VAL A 74 20.72 -12.90 2.73
C VAL A 74 20.62 -12.10 1.42
N ALA A 75 20.24 -12.77 0.33
CA ALA A 75 19.97 -12.15 -0.96
C ALA A 75 18.63 -11.38 -0.92
N ARG A 76 18.69 -10.07 -0.65
CA ARG A 76 17.50 -9.19 -0.49
C ARG A 76 17.06 -8.49 -1.76
N LYS A 77 17.71 -8.80 -2.88
CA LYS A 77 17.49 -8.21 -4.20
C LYS A 77 17.59 -9.30 -5.25
N PRO A 78 16.86 -9.18 -6.37
CA PRO A 78 16.95 -10.15 -7.45
C PRO A 78 18.33 -10.11 -8.12
N SER A 79 18.76 -11.25 -8.65
CA SER A 79 20.02 -11.40 -9.40
C SER A 79 19.95 -10.82 -10.83
N ALA A 80 18.74 -10.63 -11.37
CA ALA A 80 18.48 -10.02 -12.67
C ALA A 80 17.29 -9.02 -12.61
N PRO A 81 17.06 -8.18 -13.64
CA PRO A 81 15.92 -7.27 -13.67
C PRO A 81 14.58 -8.01 -13.54
N VAL A 82 13.69 -7.48 -12.68
CA VAL A 82 12.31 -7.99 -12.55
C VAL A 82 11.59 -7.86 -13.90
N PRO A 83 10.97 -8.94 -14.43
CA PRO A 83 10.21 -8.88 -15.67
C PRO A 83 8.98 -7.99 -15.47
N LEU A 84 8.82 -7.00 -16.34
CA LEU A 84 7.66 -6.10 -16.35
C LEU A 84 6.76 -6.46 -17.51
N VAL A 85 5.46 -6.45 -17.28
CA VAL A 85 4.46 -6.52 -18.34
C VAL A 85 4.11 -5.09 -18.72
N PRO A 86 4.40 -4.65 -19.95
CA PRO A 86 4.05 -3.31 -20.40
C PRO A 86 2.51 -3.18 -20.48
N PRO A 87 1.96 -1.96 -20.38
CA PRO A 87 0.53 -1.75 -20.57
C PRO A 87 0.09 -2.25 -21.94
N GLY A 88 -1.04 -2.97 -21.96
CA GLY A 88 -1.74 -3.28 -23.20
C GLY A 88 -2.37 -2.02 -23.82
N PRO A 89 -3.07 -2.16 -24.96
CA PRO A 89 -3.89 -1.06 -25.49
C PRO A 89 -4.90 -0.58 -24.42
N PRO A 90 -5.33 0.69 -24.45
CA PRO A 90 -6.34 1.19 -23.53
C PRO A 90 -7.56 0.28 -23.59
N ALA A 91 -7.80 -0.46 -22.51
CA ALA A 91 -8.96 -1.32 -22.42
C ALA A 91 -10.16 -0.47 -22.00
N ASP A 92 -11.31 -0.79 -22.57
CA ASP A 92 -12.59 -0.35 -22.03
C ASP A 92 -12.71 -0.78 -20.56
N ARG A 93 -13.53 -0.04 -19.82
CA ARG A 93 -13.79 -0.34 -18.41
C ARG A 93 -14.30 -1.78 -18.31
N ALA A 94 -13.73 -2.56 -17.41
CA ALA A 94 -14.21 -3.91 -17.17
C ALA A 94 -15.63 -3.84 -16.58
N GLU A 95 -16.58 -4.55 -17.19
CA GLU A 95 -17.90 -4.79 -16.59
C GLU A 95 -17.81 -5.82 -15.45
N GLY A 96 -16.76 -6.64 -15.41
CA GLY A 96 -16.46 -7.61 -14.35
C GLY A 96 -15.38 -7.11 -13.37
N LEU A 97 -14.49 -8.02 -12.96
CA LEU A 97 -13.39 -7.73 -12.03
C LEU A 97 -12.02 -8.05 -12.64
N ARG A 98 -11.23 -7.00 -12.90
CA ARG A 98 -9.82 -7.11 -13.32
C ARG A 98 -8.90 -6.42 -12.34
N ILE A 99 -7.74 -7.02 -12.08
CA ILE A 99 -6.77 -6.52 -11.11
C ILE A 99 -5.39 -6.45 -11.77
N THR A 100 -4.81 -5.24 -11.83
CA THR A 100 -3.47 -5.02 -12.39
C THR A 100 -2.51 -4.58 -11.28
N TRP A 101 -1.54 -5.43 -10.96
CA TRP A 101 -0.55 -5.14 -9.93
C TRP A 101 0.61 -4.32 -10.49
N HIS A 102 0.86 -3.12 -9.96
CA HIS A 102 1.91 -2.22 -10.46
C HIS A 102 3.22 -2.31 -9.66
N GLY A 103 3.25 -3.14 -8.62
CA GLY A 103 4.35 -3.32 -7.69
C GLY A 103 4.02 -2.76 -6.31
N HIS A 104 4.62 -3.36 -5.28
CA HIS A 104 4.41 -3.06 -3.87
C HIS A 104 2.94 -3.24 -3.50
N ALA A 105 2.33 -2.28 -2.81
CA ALA A 105 0.90 -2.21 -2.58
C ALA A 105 0.10 -1.63 -3.77
N THR A 106 0.77 -0.98 -4.74
CA THR A 106 0.08 -0.28 -5.82
C THR A 106 -0.65 -1.25 -6.74
N THR A 107 -1.99 -1.19 -6.70
CA THR A 107 -2.86 -2.10 -7.45
C THR A 107 -4.02 -1.34 -8.03
N LEU A 108 -4.24 -1.47 -9.34
CA LEU A 108 -5.41 -0.93 -10.02
C LEU A 108 -6.48 -2.03 -10.08
N VAL A 109 -7.63 -1.77 -9.48
CA VAL A 109 -8.81 -2.64 -9.50
C VAL A 109 -9.85 -2.01 -10.40
N GLU A 110 -10.20 -2.71 -11.47
CA GLU A 110 -11.34 -2.39 -12.32
C GLU A 110 -12.51 -3.28 -11.89
N ILE A 111 -13.58 -2.68 -11.38
CA ILE A 111 -14.68 -3.40 -10.74
C ILE A 111 -16.02 -2.77 -11.12
N ASP A 112 -16.89 -3.54 -11.76
CA ASP A 112 -18.24 -3.12 -12.16
C ASP A 112 -18.27 -1.73 -12.84
N GLY A 113 -17.32 -1.50 -13.75
CA GLY A 113 -17.18 -0.23 -14.49
C GLY A 113 -16.37 0.86 -13.79
N ALA A 114 -16.01 0.73 -12.51
CA ALA A 114 -15.17 1.70 -11.80
C ALA A 114 -13.69 1.31 -11.80
N ARG A 115 -12.81 2.29 -11.54
CA ARG A 115 -11.35 2.12 -11.41
C ARG A 115 -10.88 2.67 -10.07
N VAL A 116 -10.45 1.76 -9.19
CA VAL A 116 -9.93 2.05 -7.85
C VAL A 116 -8.44 1.75 -7.81
N LEU A 117 -7.63 2.74 -7.47
CA LEU A 117 -6.18 2.61 -7.35
C LEU A 117 -5.76 2.63 -5.88
N PHE A 118 -5.21 1.53 -5.40
CA PHE A 118 -4.72 1.41 -4.02
C PHE A 118 -3.28 1.89 -3.89
N ASP A 119 -2.98 2.62 -2.81
CA ASP A 119 -1.64 2.97 -2.34
C ASP A 119 -0.62 3.28 -3.46
N PRO A 120 -0.88 4.31 -4.28
CA PRO A 120 -0.11 4.54 -5.49
C PRO A 120 1.26 5.17 -5.21
N VAL A 121 2.31 4.46 -5.63
CA VAL A 121 3.71 4.90 -5.50
C VAL A 121 4.48 4.75 -6.81
N TRP A 122 4.60 5.86 -7.55
CA TRP A 122 5.46 5.94 -8.74
C TRP A 122 6.88 6.43 -8.43
N SER A 123 7.10 6.99 -7.25
CA SER A 123 8.39 7.53 -6.84
C SER A 123 9.50 6.47 -6.83
N LYS A 124 10.70 6.89 -7.23
CA LYS A 124 11.90 6.04 -7.22
C LYS A 124 12.30 5.56 -5.81
N ARG A 125 11.95 6.31 -4.78
CA ARG A 125 12.25 6.02 -3.37
C ARG A 125 11.05 6.30 -2.49
N VAL A 126 10.92 5.51 -1.44
CA VAL A 126 9.89 5.65 -0.40
C VAL A 126 10.53 6.29 0.82
N SER A 127 10.62 7.62 0.78
CA SER A 127 11.31 8.42 1.79
C SER A 127 10.86 9.87 1.66
N PRO A 128 10.94 10.67 2.75
CA PRO A 128 10.77 12.11 2.63
C PRO A 128 11.87 12.75 1.75
N SER A 129 13.00 12.07 1.56
CA SER A 129 14.11 12.51 0.71
C SER A 129 14.14 11.77 -0.62
N ARG A 130 14.31 12.50 -1.72
CA ARG A 130 14.50 11.85 -3.05
C ARG A 130 15.88 11.19 -3.21
N ARG A 131 16.79 11.37 -2.25
CA ARG A 131 18.18 10.87 -2.32
C ARG A 131 18.44 9.67 -1.40
N ILE A 132 17.78 9.63 -0.25
CA ILE A 132 18.01 8.66 0.84
C ILE A 132 16.77 7.77 0.98
N GLY A 133 16.92 6.59 1.58
CA GLY A 133 15.83 5.65 1.85
C GLY A 133 15.65 4.58 0.78
N PRO A 134 14.74 3.62 0.99
CA PRO A 134 14.58 2.46 0.13
C PRO A 134 14.27 2.89 -1.31
N ARG A 135 14.96 2.25 -2.27
CA ARG A 135 14.80 2.49 -3.71
C ARG A 135 14.10 1.29 -4.32
N ARG A 136 13.18 1.55 -5.25
CA ARG A 136 12.52 0.45 -5.97
C ARG A 136 13.47 -0.37 -6.85
N LEU A 137 13.15 -1.64 -6.96
CA LEU A 137 13.95 -2.68 -7.60
C LEU A 137 13.68 -2.78 -9.10
N HIS A 138 12.52 -2.30 -9.57
CA HIS A 138 12.18 -2.17 -10.99
C HIS A 138 11.68 -0.76 -11.32
N LYS A 139 11.34 -0.43 -12.59
CA LYS A 139 10.63 0.81 -13.01
C LYS A 139 9.10 0.62 -12.88
N PRO A 140 8.25 1.66 -12.77
CA PRO A 140 6.81 1.41 -12.73
C PRO A 140 6.45 0.82 -14.10
N PRO A 141 5.58 -0.19 -14.17
CA PRO A 141 5.32 -0.89 -15.43
C PRO A 141 4.71 0.03 -16.50
N VAL A 142 4.01 1.08 -16.06
CA VAL A 142 3.42 2.13 -16.90
C VAL A 142 3.80 3.51 -16.36
N PRO A 143 4.10 4.51 -17.21
CA PRO A 143 4.22 5.90 -16.79
C PRO A 143 2.92 6.40 -16.15
N LEU A 144 3.02 7.25 -15.11
CA LEU A 144 1.82 7.73 -14.40
C LEU A 144 0.87 8.51 -15.32
N ALA A 145 1.41 9.24 -16.30
CA ALA A 145 0.64 9.98 -17.29
C ALA A 145 -0.15 9.08 -18.26
N ASP A 146 0.26 7.81 -18.39
CA ASP A 146 -0.38 6.83 -19.26
C ASP A 146 -1.36 5.95 -18.48
N LEU A 147 -1.55 6.20 -17.17
CA LEU A 147 -2.60 5.52 -16.42
C LEU A 147 -3.97 5.88 -17.00
N PRO A 148 -4.88 4.90 -17.11
CA PRO A 148 -6.27 5.19 -17.40
C PRO A 148 -6.87 6.15 -16.35
N ARG A 149 -8.02 6.74 -16.67
CA ARG A 149 -8.80 7.52 -15.69
C ARG A 149 -9.05 6.68 -14.43
N VAL A 150 -8.63 7.18 -13.29
CA VAL A 150 -8.87 6.61 -11.96
C VAL A 150 -10.01 7.37 -11.31
N ASP A 151 -11.04 6.64 -10.88
CA ASP A 151 -12.21 7.24 -10.24
C ASP A 151 -11.93 7.51 -8.76
N ALA A 152 -11.32 6.53 -8.08
CA ALA A 152 -10.91 6.64 -6.69
C ALA A 152 -9.45 6.21 -6.47
N VAL A 153 -8.70 6.99 -5.71
CA VAL A 153 -7.48 6.54 -5.04
C VAL A 153 -7.84 6.19 -3.60
N VAL A 154 -7.49 4.99 -3.17
CA VAL A 154 -7.72 4.50 -1.81
C VAL A 154 -6.37 4.37 -1.11
N ILE A 155 -6.25 4.98 0.07
CA ILE A 155 -5.03 4.94 0.88
C ILE A 155 -5.26 4.06 2.11
N SER A 156 -4.36 3.13 2.41
CA SER A 156 -4.43 2.34 3.65
C SER A 156 -3.92 3.10 4.87
N HIS A 157 -2.79 3.81 4.75
CA HIS A 157 -2.18 4.59 5.83
C HIS A 157 -1.12 5.56 5.29
N ASP A 158 -0.49 6.33 6.17
CA ASP A 158 0.35 7.47 5.79
C ASP A 158 1.85 7.15 5.59
N HIS A 159 2.31 5.89 5.57
CA HIS A 159 3.73 5.61 5.34
C HIS A 159 4.19 5.98 3.93
N TYR A 160 5.49 6.21 3.75
CA TYR A 160 6.04 6.74 2.49
C TYR A 160 5.94 5.77 1.30
N ASP A 161 5.76 4.48 1.57
CA ASP A 161 5.59 3.41 0.61
C ASP A 161 4.13 3.08 0.28
N HIS A 162 3.18 3.76 0.94
CA HIS A 162 1.74 3.69 0.65
C HIS A 162 1.16 5.04 0.22
N LEU A 163 1.74 6.13 0.72
CA LEU A 163 1.33 7.49 0.44
C LEU A 163 2.50 8.34 -0.09
N ASP A 164 2.63 8.36 -1.41
CA ASP A 164 3.67 9.12 -2.12
C ASP A 164 3.17 10.50 -2.58
N MET A 165 3.73 11.56 -1.97
CA MET A 165 3.38 12.95 -2.29
C MET A 165 3.45 13.26 -3.79
N ALA A 166 4.49 12.78 -4.49
CA ALA A 166 4.67 13.12 -5.90
C ALA A 166 3.57 12.49 -6.78
N THR A 167 3.23 11.23 -6.50
CA THR A 167 2.15 10.52 -7.18
C THR A 167 0.79 11.16 -6.90
N ILE A 168 0.48 11.47 -5.64
CA ILE A 168 -0.78 12.12 -5.27
C ILE A 168 -0.96 13.46 -5.97
N ARG A 169 0.09 14.31 -5.98
CA ARG A 169 0.02 15.62 -6.65
C ARG A 169 -0.19 15.47 -8.16
N ALA A 170 0.55 14.57 -8.79
CA ALA A 170 0.43 14.34 -10.23
C ALA A 170 -0.96 13.79 -10.61
N LEU A 171 -1.55 12.90 -9.81
CA LEU A 171 -2.92 12.42 -10.02
C LEU A 171 -3.95 13.53 -9.82
N ALA A 172 -3.80 14.34 -8.77
CA ALA A 172 -4.69 15.47 -8.50
C ALA A 172 -4.64 16.54 -9.60
N ASP A 173 -3.46 16.77 -10.18
CA ASP A 173 -3.27 17.75 -11.26
C ASP A 173 -3.78 17.24 -12.62
N ALA A 174 -3.66 15.93 -12.88
CA ALA A 174 -3.96 15.35 -14.19
C ALA A 174 -5.40 14.83 -14.35
N GLN A 175 -6.09 14.51 -13.25
CA GLN A 175 -7.39 13.83 -13.27
C GLN A 175 -8.32 14.36 -12.18
N GLU A 176 -9.63 14.14 -12.34
CA GLU A 176 -10.67 14.45 -11.35
C GLU A 176 -10.91 13.32 -10.34
N THR A 177 -9.83 12.67 -9.91
CA THR A 177 -9.87 11.51 -8.99
C THR A 177 -10.30 11.93 -7.59
N VAL A 178 -11.16 11.12 -6.96
CA VAL A 178 -11.50 11.22 -5.54
C VAL A 178 -10.48 10.45 -4.71
N PHE A 179 -10.01 11.03 -3.62
CA PHE A 179 -9.07 10.41 -2.70
C PHE A 179 -9.81 10.00 -1.44
N VAL A 180 -9.92 8.69 -1.21
CA VAL A 180 -10.56 8.11 -0.03
C VAL A 180 -9.48 7.59 0.89
N VAL A 181 -9.39 8.18 2.08
CA VAL A 181 -8.26 7.98 3.00
C VAL A 181 -8.74 7.79 4.44
N PRO A 182 -7.94 7.21 5.33
CA PRO A 182 -8.27 7.11 6.74
C PRO A 182 -8.29 8.49 7.40
N LEU A 183 -9.04 8.61 8.49
CA LEU A 183 -9.18 9.86 9.25
C LEU A 183 -7.81 10.45 9.65
N GLY A 184 -7.59 11.72 9.33
CA GLY A 184 -6.36 12.44 9.62
C GLY A 184 -5.41 12.54 8.41
N VAL A 185 -5.38 11.52 7.55
CA VAL A 185 -4.51 11.47 6.36
C VAL A 185 -4.83 12.59 5.38
N GLY A 186 -6.08 13.07 5.34
CA GLY A 186 -6.50 14.18 4.49
C GLY A 186 -5.72 15.47 4.73
N ALA A 187 -5.17 15.67 5.94
CA ALA A 187 -4.31 16.82 6.23
C ALA A 187 -3.01 16.84 5.40
N HIS A 188 -2.49 15.68 5.03
CA HIS A 188 -1.36 15.58 4.11
C HIS A 188 -1.75 15.98 2.69
N LEU A 189 -2.87 15.45 2.19
CA LEU A 189 -3.39 15.74 0.86
C LEU A 189 -3.71 17.22 0.67
N GLU A 190 -4.35 17.87 1.66
CA GLU A 190 -4.62 19.31 1.65
C GLU A 190 -3.33 20.15 1.60
N ARG A 191 -2.31 19.76 2.39
CA ARG A 191 -0.99 20.41 2.33
C ARG A 191 -0.39 20.29 0.94
N TRP A 192 -0.61 19.16 0.27
CA TRP A 192 -0.16 18.88 -1.10
C TRP A 192 -1.06 19.48 -2.18
N LYS A 193 -2.06 20.28 -1.80
CA LYS A 193 -2.96 21.04 -2.69
C LYS A 193 -3.98 20.18 -3.44
N VAL A 194 -4.27 18.98 -2.94
CA VAL A 194 -5.48 18.26 -3.37
C VAL A 194 -6.71 19.09 -2.95
N PRO A 195 -7.66 19.39 -3.85
CA PRO A 195 -8.88 20.11 -3.49
C PRO A 195 -9.68 19.36 -2.44
N GLY A 196 -10.10 20.05 -1.37
CA GLY A 196 -10.82 19.42 -0.25
C GLY A 196 -12.10 18.69 -0.66
N ALA A 197 -12.80 19.16 -1.70
CA ALA A 197 -13.99 18.50 -2.24
C ALA A 197 -13.71 17.12 -2.87
N ARG A 198 -12.44 16.79 -3.14
CA ARG A 198 -12.00 15.48 -3.64
C ARG A 198 -11.37 14.61 -2.57
N ILE A 199 -11.38 15.03 -1.30
CA ILE A 199 -10.82 14.26 -0.18
C ILE A 199 -11.96 13.75 0.69
N VAL A 200 -12.06 12.44 0.82
CA VAL A 200 -12.99 11.78 1.73
C VAL A 200 -12.20 11.07 2.82
N GLU A 201 -12.39 11.48 4.07
CA GLU A 201 -11.73 10.89 5.24
C GLU A 201 -12.71 10.00 6.00
N LEU A 202 -12.32 8.75 6.24
CA LEU A 202 -13.15 7.74 6.90
C LEU A 202 -12.47 7.20 8.17
N ASP A 203 -13.24 7.09 9.24
CA ASP A 203 -12.91 6.25 10.39
C ASP A 203 -13.31 4.79 10.10
N TRP A 204 -12.87 3.83 10.92
CA TRP A 204 -13.29 2.44 10.78
C TRP A 204 -14.81 2.28 10.85
N SER A 205 -15.34 1.42 9.99
CA SER A 205 -16.77 1.16 9.75
C SER A 205 -17.51 2.31 9.07
N GLN A 206 -16.83 3.41 8.70
CA GLN A 206 -17.40 4.43 7.82
C GLN A 206 -17.21 4.04 6.37
N GLU A 207 -18.13 4.50 5.52
CA GLU A 207 -18.14 4.21 4.09
C GLU A 207 -18.46 5.45 3.27
N THR A 208 -18.10 5.37 1.99
CA THR A 208 -18.48 6.34 0.95
C THR A 208 -18.75 5.60 -0.34
N GLU A 209 -19.44 6.25 -1.27
CA GLU A 209 -19.61 5.73 -2.63
C GLU A 209 -18.87 6.62 -3.63
N VAL A 210 -18.12 6.01 -4.55
CA VAL A 210 -17.45 6.68 -5.65
C VAL A 210 -17.68 5.88 -6.92
N ALA A 211 -18.24 6.52 -7.95
CA ALA A 211 -18.50 5.90 -9.26
C ALA A 211 -19.28 4.57 -9.17
N GLY A 212 -20.29 4.49 -8.29
CA GLY A 212 -21.14 3.30 -8.12
C GLY A 212 -20.51 2.18 -7.30
N VAL A 213 -19.34 2.41 -6.70
CA VAL A 213 -18.64 1.44 -5.86
C VAL A 213 -18.56 1.96 -4.43
N ARG A 214 -18.97 1.11 -3.49
CA ARG A 214 -18.91 1.38 -2.06
C ARG A 214 -17.53 1.06 -1.52
N LEU A 215 -16.91 2.03 -0.86
CA LEU A 215 -15.61 1.93 -0.21
C LEU A 215 -15.82 2.01 1.31
N VAL A 216 -15.48 0.95 2.03
CA VAL A 216 -15.62 0.89 3.50
C VAL A 216 -14.23 0.79 4.12
N ALA A 217 -13.91 1.70 5.03
CA ALA A 217 -12.71 1.61 5.84
C ALA A 217 -12.94 0.57 6.94
N THR A 218 -12.19 -0.53 6.93
CA THR A 218 -12.29 -1.59 7.94
C THR A 218 -11.07 -1.60 8.87
N PRO A 219 -11.19 -2.22 10.07
CA PRO A 219 -10.07 -2.31 10.99
C PRO A 219 -8.81 -2.95 10.38
N ALA A 220 -7.65 -2.52 10.85
CA ALA A 220 -6.35 -3.10 10.53
C ALA A 220 -5.45 -3.07 11.77
N GLN A 221 -4.48 -3.97 11.83
CA GLN A 221 -3.44 -4.02 12.86
C GLN A 221 -2.14 -3.44 12.34
N HIS A 222 -2.01 -2.12 12.38
CA HIS A 222 -0.81 -1.42 11.91
C HIS A 222 -0.56 -0.16 12.74
N PHE A 223 0.10 0.83 12.18
CA PHE A 223 0.37 2.11 12.80
C PHE A 223 0.50 3.19 11.71
N SER A 224 0.63 4.46 12.09
CA SER A 224 0.93 5.54 11.16
C SER A 224 2.10 6.40 11.63
N GLY A 225 2.70 7.16 10.72
CA GLY A 225 3.67 8.19 11.05
C GLY A 225 4.64 8.50 9.92
N ARG A 226 4.76 9.79 9.63
CA ARG A 226 5.74 10.33 8.68
C ARG A 226 6.94 11.02 9.35
N THR A 227 6.94 11.10 10.68
CA THR A 227 7.98 11.76 11.50
C THR A 227 8.27 10.97 12.78
N LEU A 228 8.88 11.60 13.79
CA LEU A 228 9.07 11.02 15.13
C LEU A 228 7.76 10.87 15.90
N THR A 229 6.75 11.69 15.59
CA THR A 229 5.38 11.47 16.07
C THR A 229 4.72 10.41 15.21
N ARG A 230 4.09 9.44 15.87
CA ARG A 230 3.35 8.33 15.27
C ARG A 230 1.90 8.38 15.70
N ASP A 231 1.05 7.71 14.94
CA ASP A 231 -0.34 7.43 15.28
C ASP A 231 -1.21 8.68 15.43
N ASP A 232 -0.86 9.78 14.75
CA ASP A 232 -1.68 11.00 14.66
C ASP A 232 -2.66 10.99 13.46
N THR A 233 -2.56 9.97 12.60
CA THR A 233 -3.54 9.63 11.56
C THR A 233 -3.97 8.16 11.69
N LEU A 234 -5.15 7.81 11.21
CA LEU A 234 -5.66 6.44 11.23
C LEU A 234 -5.01 5.60 10.10
N TRP A 235 -5.06 4.27 10.24
CA TRP A 235 -4.75 3.27 9.21
C TRP A 235 -5.95 2.36 9.01
N ALA A 236 -6.16 1.80 7.83
CA ALA A 236 -7.31 0.95 7.52
C ALA A 236 -6.98 -0.16 6.52
N SER A 237 -7.71 -1.27 6.64
CA SER A 237 -7.97 -2.18 5.52
C SER A 237 -9.22 -1.70 4.78
N TRP A 238 -9.51 -2.24 3.60
CA TRP A 238 -10.56 -1.72 2.74
C TRP A 238 -11.43 -2.79 2.13
N VAL A 239 -12.74 -2.57 2.20
CA VAL A 239 -13.74 -3.25 1.38
C VAL A 239 -14.09 -2.37 0.19
N VAL A 240 -14.07 -2.97 -0.99
CA VAL A 240 -14.53 -2.36 -2.23
C VAL A 240 -15.64 -3.22 -2.78
N ALA A 241 -16.87 -2.70 -2.78
CA ALA A 241 -18.06 -3.44 -3.19
C ALA A 241 -18.76 -2.69 -4.32
N GLY A 242 -18.71 -3.27 -5.53
CA GLY A 242 -19.55 -2.85 -6.63
C GLY A 242 -20.91 -3.57 -6.60
N PRO A 243 -21.78 -3.31 -7.59
CA PRO A 243 -23.07 -3.97 -7.74
C PRO A 243 -23.01 -5.50 -7.80
N THR A 244 -21.97 -6.09 -8.40
CA THR A 244 -21.88 -7.54 -8.59
C THR A 244 -20.62 -8.17 -8.02
N ARG A 245 -19.56 -7.38 -7.80
CA ARG A 245 -18.24 -7.86 -7.35
C ARG A 245 -17.78 -7.19 -6.05
N LYS A 246 -16.91 -7.86 -5.31
CA LYS A 246 -16.28 -7.34 -4.10
C LYS A 246 -14.79 -7.72 -4.02
N VAL A 247 -13.98 -6.76 -3.61
CA VAL A 247 -12.55 -6.93 -3.33
C VAL A 247 -12.25 -6.49 -1.91
N PHE A 248 -11.41 -7.27 -1.22
CA PHE A 248 -10.80 -6.86 0.04
C PHE A 248 -9.34 -6.46 -0.17
N TYR A 249 -8.89 -5.40 0.50
CA TYR A 249 -7.48 -5.02 0.57
C TYR A 249 -7.03 -4.93 2.02
N THR A 250 -5.97 -5.68 2.37
CA THR A 250 -5.47 -5.74 3.75
C THR A 250 -4.82 -4.45 4.24
N GLY A 251 -4.43 -3.56 3.33
CA GLY A 251 -3.40 -2.56 3.67
C GLY A 251 -2.10 -3.28 4.01
N ASP A 252 -1.40 -2.70 4.98
CA ASP A 252 -0.17 -3.23 5.55
C ASP A 252 -0.34 -3.84 6.96
N SER A 253 -1.57 -4.25 7.27
CA SER A 253 -1.98 -4.86 8.52
C SER A 253 -1.22 -6.15 8.88
N GLY A 254 -0.83 -6.29 10.14
CA GLY A 254 -0.57 -7.59 10.76
C GLY A 254 -1.82 -8.42 10.92
N TYR A 255 -1.66 -9.67 11.37
CA TYR A 255 -2.78 -10.58 11.58
C TYR A 255 -3.53 -10.26 12.88
N PHE A 256 -4.86 -10.30 12.82
CA PHE A 256 -5.73 -10.09 13.97
C PHE A 256 -7.08 -10.78 13.75
N ASP A 257 -7.79 -11.05 14.84
CA ASP A 257 -9.07 -11.77 14.87
C ASP A 257 -10.22 -11.06 14.14
N GLY A 258 -10.07 -9.76 13.87
CA GLY A 258 -11.09 -8.98 13.17
C GLY A 258 -11.25 -9.32 11.69
N TYR A 259 -10.31 -10.04 11.06
CA TYR A 259 -10.50 -10.51 9.68
C TYR A 259 -11.71 -11.44 9.54
N ALA A 260 -11.91 -12.36 10.48
CA ALA A 260 -13.07 -13.26 10.46
C ALA A 260 -14.39 -12.49 10.58
N ARG A 261 -14.39 -11.41 11.36
CA ARG A 261 -15.53 -10.50 11.49
C ARG A 261 -15.78 -9.72 10.20
N ILE A 262 -14.73 -9.20 9.57
CA ILE A 262 -14.83 -8.51 8.27
C ILE A 262 -15.41 -9.47 7.21
N GLY A 263 -14.93 -10.71 7.16
CA GLY A 263 -15.47 -11.73 6.24
C GLY A 263 -16.93 -12.08 6.51
N ALA A 264 -17.34 -12.10 7.78
CA ALA A 264 -18.74 -12.32 8.15
C ALA A 264 -19.66 -11.13 7.81
N GLU A 265 -19.18 -9.90 7.97
CA GLU A 265 -19.98 -8.68 7.76
C GLU A 265 -20.04 -8.25 6.29
N HIS A 266 -18.95 -8.44 5.53
CA HIS A 266 -18.82 -7.88 4.18
C HIS A 266 -18.64 -8.92 3.08
N GLY A 267 -18.13 -10.12 3.42
CA GLY A 267 -17.83 -11.18 2.47
C GLY A 267 -19.07 -11.93 1.95
N PRO A 268 -18.86 -12.98 1.12
CA PRO A 268 -17.56 -13.36 0.54
C PRO A 268 -17.06 -12.29 -0.45
N PHE A 269 -15.74 -12.28 -0.68
CA PHE A 269 -15.09 -11.42 -1.67
C PHE A 269 -14.66 -12.24 -2.87
N ASP A 270 -14.76 -11.70 -4.08
CA ASP A 270 -14.24 -12.34 -5.29
C ASP A 270 -12.71 -12.44 -5.24
N ALA A 271 -12.03 -11.41 -4.74
CA ALA A 271 -10.58 -11.40 -4.56
C ALA A 271 -10.16 -10.67 -3.28
N ALA A 272 -8.99 -11.04 -2.75
CA ALA A 272 -8.31 -10.31 -1.70
C ALA A 272 -6.88 -9.94 -2.12
N LEU A 273 -6.57 -8.65 -2.02
CA LEU A 273 -5.23 -8.10 -2.13
C LEU A 273 -4.56 -8.20 -0.76
N VAL A 274 -3.57 -9.08 -0.63
CA VAL A 274 -3.01 -9.48 0.66
C VAL A 274 -1.52 -9.17 0.69
N GLN A 275 -1.08 -8.37 1.66
CA GLN A 275 0.35 -8.16 1.88
C GLN A 275 1.03 -9.50 2.22
N ILE A 276 2.24 -9.71 1.71
CA ILE A 276 3.03 -10.90 2.07
C ILE A 276 4.46 -10.58 2.47
N GLY A 277 4.92 -9.34 2.28
CA GLY A 277 6.30 -8.94 2.52
C GLY A 277 6.46 -7.98 3.70
N ALA A 278 7.73 -7.67 4.00
CA ALA A 278 8.16 -6.76 5.06
C ALA A 278 7.94 -7.26 6.50
N TYR A 279 7.68 -8.56 6.71
CA TYR A 279 7.63 -9.16 8.04
C TYR A 279 9.01 -9.33 8.67
N SER A 280 9.04 -9.42 10.01
CA SER A 280 10.22 -9.71 10.82
C SER A 280 9.80 -10.07 12.24
N ASP A 281 10.58 -10.92 12.90
CA ASP A 281 10.43 -11.23 14.33
C ASP A 281 10.55 -9.98 15.23
N ALA A 282 11.14 -8.90 14.71
CA ALA A 282 11.25 -7.63 15.40
C ALA A 282 9.93 -6.85 15.51
N TRP A 283 8.94 -7.15 14.65
CA TRP A 283 7.65 -6.45 14.62
C TRP A 283 6.50 -7.38 14.20
N PRO A 284 6.33 -8.51 14.89
CA PRO A 284 5.53 -9.64 14.39
C PRO A 284 4.02 -9.34 14.32
N ASP A 285 3.56 -8.25 14.92
CA ASP A 285 2.12 -7.92 14.97
C ASP A 285 1.68 -6.87 13.95
N ILE A 286 2.59 -6.23 13.22
CA ILE A 286 2.22 -5.14 12.30
C ILE A 286 2.43 -5.49 10.83
N HIS A 287 3.11 -6.59 10.50
CA HIS A 287 3.15 -7.13 9.15
C HIS A 287 2.93 -8.64 9.20
N MET A 288 1.99 -9.13 8.40
CA MET A 288 1.74 -10.57 8.30
C MET A 288 2.95 -11.29 7.70
N THR A 289 3.25 -12.45 8.26
CA THR A 289 3.97 -13.50 7.53
C THR A 289 3.13 -13.99 6.35
N PRO A 290 3.72 -14.66 5.34
CA PRO A 290 2.97 -15.19 4.21
C PRO A 290 1.85 -16.16 4.63
N GLU A 291 2.08 -16.97 5.66
CA GLU A 291 1.10 -17.92 6.19
C GLU A 291 -0.06 -17.22 6.90
N GLU A 292 0.23 -16.17 7.67
CA GLU A 292 -0.79 -15.29 8.23
C GLU A 292 -1.57 -14.55 7.14
N GLY A 293 -0.94 -14.20 6.02
CA GLY A 293 -1.62 -13.65 4.84
C GLY A 293 -2.64 -14.63 4.25
N VAL A 294 -2.27 -15.91 4.12
CA VAL A 294 -3.22 -16.97 3.69
C VAL A 294 -4.34 -17.14 4.73
N ALA A 295 -4.04 -17.11 6.02
CA ALA A 295 -5.05 -17.16 7.08
C ALA A 295 -6.02 -15.97 7.00
N ALA A 296 -5.51 -14.75 6.82
CA ALA A 296 -6.32 -13.55 6.66
C ALA A 296 -7.24 -13.64 5.44
N HIS A 297 -6.73 -14.14 4.31
CA HIS A 297 -7.53 -14.40 3.10
C HIS A 297 -8.71 -15.36 3.36
N ILE A 298 -8.46 -16.45 4.08
CA ILE A 298 -9.50 -17.43 4.45
C ILE A 298 -10.53 -16.78 5.38
N ASP A 299 -10.09 -16.05 6.40
CA ASP A 299 -10.95 -15.42 7.40
C ASP A 299 -11.85 -14.34 6.80
N VAL A 300 -11.34 -13.55 5.86
CA VAL A 300 -12.17 -12.59 5.13
C VAL A 300 -13.09 -13.26 4.12
N ARG A 301 -12.97 -14.57 3.89
CA ARG A 301 -13.71 -15.34 2.87
C ARG A 301 -13.43 -14.82 1.46
N GLY A 302 -12.14 -14.65 1.13
CA GLY A 302 -11.71 -14.29 -0.21
C GLY A 302 -11.79 -15.48 -1.18
N GLY A 303 -12.10 -15.21 -2.45
CA GLY A 303 -12.11 -16.20 -3.53
C GLY A 303 -10.73 -16.42 -4.14
N LEU A 304 -10.09 -15.35 -4.62
CA LEU A 304 -8.75 -15.36 -5.18
C LEU A 304 -7.76 -14.53 -4.34
N LEU A 305 -6.64 -15.13 -3.91
CA LEU A 305 -5.56 -14.42 -3.24
C LEU A 305 -4.63 -13.80 -4.29
N ILE A 306 -4.39 -12.49 -4.20
CA ILE A 306 -3.37 -11.80 -4.99
C ILE A 306 -2.37 -11.15 -4.03
N PRO A 307 -1.10 -11.61 -4.01
CA PRO A 307 -0.10 -11.11 -3.09
C PRO A 307 0.41 -9.72 -3.50
N VAL A 308 0.46 -8.81 -2.54
CA VAL A 308 1.01 -7.45 -2.68
C VAL A 308 2.11 -7.21 -1.62
N HIS A 309 2.67 -6.01 -1.60
CA HIS A 309 3.70 -5.61 -0.62
C HIS A 309 5.04 -6.38 -0.73
N TRP A 310 5.37 -6.84 -1.95
CA TRP A 310 6.63 -7.54 -2.23
C TRP A 310 7.20 -7.13 -3.61
N ALA A 311 8.35 -7.72 -3.97
CA ALA A 311 9.06 -7.53 -5.23
C ALA A 311 9.46 -6.09 -5.64
N THR A 312 9.25 -5.07 -4.79
CA THR A 312 9.36 -3.68 -5.25
C THR A 312 10.35 -2.88 -4.42
N PHE A 313 10.27 -2.94 -3.10
CA PHE A 313 11.22 -2.30 -2.19
C PHE A 313 11.80 -3.32 -1.21
N THR A 314 13.06 -3.15 -0.82
CA THR A 314 13.66 -3.90 0.28
C THR A 314 13.35 -3.20 1.60
N LEU A 315 12.30 -3.65 2.30
CA LEU A 315 11.81 -3.03 3.55
C LEU A 315 12.04 -3.89 4.81
N ALA A 316 12.43 -5.15 4.63
CA ALA A 316 12.80 -6.05 5.73
C ALA A 316 14.04 -6.87 5.38
N VAL A 317 14.43 -7.75 6.32
CA VAL A 317 15.69 -8.51 6.27
C VAL A 317 15.57 -9.87 5.59
N HIS A 318 14.35 -10.35 5.33
CA HIS A 318 14.09 -11.62 4.62
C HIS A 318 14.64 -11.59 3.19
N SER A 319 14.82 -12.76 2.57
CA SER A 319 15.29 -12.85 1.19
C SER A 319 14.25 -12.28 0.22
N TRP A 320 14.70 -11.97 -0.99
CA TRP A 320 13.85 -11.45 -2.05
C TRP A 320 12.68 -12.39 -2.40
N THR A 321 12.93 -13.70 -2.45
CA THR A 321 11.91 -14.69 -2.84
C THR A 321 11.10 -15.24 -1.66
N ASP A 322 11.60 -15.13 -0.42
CA ASP A 322 10.98 -15.73 0.78
C ASP A 322 9.46 -15.48 0.87
N PRO A 323 8.96 -14.24 0.68
CA PRO A 323 7.52 -13.97 0.79
C PRO A 323 6.66 -14.80 -0.16
N VAL A 324 7.07 -14.86 -1.43
CA VAL A 324 6.26 -15.45 -2.50
C VAL A 324 6.40 -16.96 -2.56
N ASP A 325 7.58 -17.51 -2.24
CA ASP A 325 7.76 -18.95 -2.13
C ASP A 325 6.90 -19.52 -0.99
N ARG A 326 6.86 -18.81 0.15
CA ARG A 326 6.05 -19.22 1.31
C ARG A 326 4.55 -19.06 1.11
N VAL A 327 4.09 -17.94 0.53
CA VAL A 327 2.65 -17.79 0.23
C VAL A 327 2.19 -18.85 -0.77
N TRP A 328 3.04 -19.19 -1.75
CA TRP A 328 2.70 -20.22 -2.74
C TRP A 328 2.61 -21.60 -2.11
N ALA A 329 3.56 -21.95 -1.24
CA ALA A 329 3.55 -23.20 -0.50
C ALA A 329 2.33 -23.32 0.42
N GLU A 330 2.02 -22.29 1.21
CA GLU A 330 0.89 -22.30 2.13
C GLU A 330 -0.45 -22.29 1.40
N ALA A 331 -0.61 -21.48 0.34
CA ALA A 331 -1.84 -21.47 -0.46
C ALA A 331 -2.11 -22.85 -1.07
N LYS A 332 -1.08 -23.53 -1.56
CA LYS A 332 -1.19 -24.91 -2.05
C LYS A 332 -1.59 -25.89 -0.93
N ALA A 333 -1.01 -25.76 0.26
CA ALA A 333 -1.31 -26.64 1.39
C ALA A 333 -2.74 -26.45 1.93
N ARG A 334 -3.31 -25.25 1.77
CA ARG A 334 -4.65 -24.86 2.22
C ARG A 334 -5.70 -24.86 1.10
N GLU A 335 -5.33 -25.28 -0.11
CA GLU A 335 -6.19 -25.28 -1.30
C GLU A 335 -6.79 -23.89 -1.63
N VAL A 336 -6.03 -22.83 -1.37
CA VAL A 336 -6.42 -21.44 -1.67
C VAL A 336 -6.07 -21.09 -3.12
N PRO A 337 -7.03 -20.60 -3.93
CA PRO A 337 -6.75 -20.07 -5.25
C PRO A 337 -5.78 -18.87 -5.17
N LEU A 338 -4.71 -18.91 -5.95
CA LEU A 338 -3.64 -17.92 -5.92
C LEU A 338 -3.30 -17.47 -7.34
N ALA A 339 -3.22 -16.15 -7.55
CA ALA A 339 -2.63 -15.56 -8.73
C ALA A 339 -1.43 -14.68 -8.34
N VAL A 340 -0.27 -14.92 -8.95
CA VAL A 340 0.97 -14.19 -8.65
C VAL A 340 1.43 -13.40 -9.89
N PRO A 341 0.81 -12.24 -10.15
CA PRO A 341 1.12 -11.45 -11.33
C PRO A 341 2.55 -10.92 -11.31
N ARG A 342 3.14 -10.72 -12.49
CA ARG A 342 4.31 -9.85 -12.68
C ARG A 342 3.88 -8.38 -12.54
N PRO A 343 4.78 -7.45 -12.20
CA PRO A 343 4.41 -6.03 -12.20
C PRO A 343 3.97 -5.57 -13.60
N GLY A 344 2.74 -5.05 -13.68
CA GLY A 344 2.03 -4.63 -14.89
C GLY A 344 1.07 -5.67 -15.45
N GLU A 345 1.09 -6.90 -14.94
CA GLU A 345 0.22 -7.99 -15.40
C GLU A 345 -1.20 -7.81 -14.84
N CYS A 346 -2.18 -8.02 -15.72
CA CYS A 346 -3.60 -7.94 -15.41
C CYS A 346 -4.14 -9.35 -15.17
N VAL A 347 -4.84 -9.53 -14.05
CA VAL A 347 -5.53 -10.76 -13.67
C VAL A 347 -7.03 -10.56 -13.89
N ASP A 348 -7.62 -11.38 -14.75
CA ASP A 348 -9.07 -11.59 -14.79
C ASP A 348 -9.45 -12.56 -13.66
N VAL A 349 -10.27 -12.11 -12.71
CA VAL A 349 -10.59 -12.90 -11.51
C VAL A 349 -11.47 -14.11 -11.83
N ASP A 350 -12.26 -14.06 -12.91
CA ASP A 350 -13.09 -15.20 -13.32
C ASP A 350 -12.25 -16.29 -14.02
N ASN A 351 -11.09 -15.91 -14.57
CA ASN A 351 -10.18 -16.82 -15.30
C ASN A 351 -8.72 -16.56 -14.89
N PRO A 352 -8.36 -16.79 -13.62
CA PRO A 352 -7.04 -16.46 -13.12
C PRO A 352 -5.98 -17.32 -13.83
N PRO A 353 -4.83 -16.72 -14.23
CA PRO A 353 -3.76 -17.49 -14.84
C PRO A 353 -3.18 -18.50 -13.83
N PRO A 354 -2.64 -19.64 -14.29
CA PRO A 354 -1.87 -20.51 -13.42
C PRO A 354 -0.65 -19.75 -12.87
N VAL A 355 -0.21 -20.13 -11.67
CA VAL A 355 0.99 -19.54 -11.08
C VAL A 355 2.21 -19.85 -11.95
N ASP A 356 2.80 -18.81 -12.55
CA ASP A 356 4.09 -18.85 -13.21
C ASP A 356 5.18 -18.36 -12.23
N PRO A 357 6.15 -19.21 -11.84
CA PRO A 357 7.15 -18.89 -10.82
C PRO A 357 8.28 -17.98 -11.33
N TRP A 358 7.93 -16.88 -11.99
CA TRP A 358 8.88 -15.97 -12.65
C TRP A 358 9.98 -15.44 -11.71
N TRP A 359 9.68 -15.29 -10.41
CA TRP A 359 10.63 -14.81 -9.40
C TRP A 359 11.76 -15.79 -9.11
N GLN A 360 11.53 -17.10 -9.27
CA GLN A 360 12.52 -18.13 -8.96
C GLN A 360 13.71 -18.08 -9.92
N THR A 361 13.48 -17.60 -11.15
CA THR A 361 14.55 -17.36 -12.13
C THR A 361 15.47 -16.19 -11.76
N LEU A 362 15.09 -15.40 -10.75
CA LEU A 362 15.80 -14.21 -10.27
C LEU A 362 16.37 -14.38 -8.85
N ALA A 363 16.27 -15.59 -8.29
CA ALA A 363 16.76 -15.90 -6.94
C ALA A 363 18.26 -15.64 -6.78
#